data_AF-A0A7X6C8H7-F1
#
_entry.id   AF-A0A7X6C8H7-F1
#
_cell.length_a   1.000
_cell.length_b   1.000
_cell.length_c   1.000
_cell.angle_alpha   90.00
_cell.angle_beta   90.00
_cell.angle_gamma   90.00
#
_symmetry.space_group_name_H-M   'P 1'
#
loop_
_entity.id
_entity.type
_entity.pdbx_description
1 polymer ?
#
loop_
_entity_poly.entity_id
_entity_poly.type
_entity_poly.pdbx_seq_one_letter_code
_entity_poly.pdbx_strand_id
1 'polypeptide(L)'
;MKQIQLSEVQKDLLQFLQMAQSEDVILIYDGKPVGYLVGFADEDDWIDYLMLNNPEFKTRLRRSLQDAREGKTIAFENGKLVSESEN
;
A
#
# COMPACT_ATOMS: atom_id res chain seq x y z
N MET A 1 -6.97 2.97 -13.48
CA MET A 1 -5.69 3.70 -13.61
C MET A 1 -5.77 4.65 -14.78
N LYS A 2 -5.71 5.96 -14.53
CA LYS A 2 -5.76 7.04 -15.52
C LYS A 2 -4.38 7.65 -15.75
N GLN A 3 -4.16 8.18 -16.96
CA GLN A 3 -2.97 8.96 -17.30
C GLN A 3 -3.39 10.40 -17.56
N ILE A 4 -2.80 11.35 -16.83
CA ILE A 4 -3.21 12.75 -16.84
C ILE A 4 -1.97 13.63 -17.04
N GLN A 5 -2.08 14.67 -17.86
CA GLN A 5 -0.99 15.62 -18.05
C GLN A 5 -0.72 16.38 -16.75
N LEU A 6 0.55 16.50 -16.37
CA LEU A 6 0.97 17.22 -15.17
C LEU A 6 0.43 18.66 -15.15
N SER A 7 0.32 19.30 -16.32
CA SER A 7 -0.21 20.65 -16.48
C SER A 7 -1.72 20.75 -16.21
N GLU A 8 -2.48 19.66 -16.33
CA GLU A 8 -3.90 19.64 -15.94
C GLU A 8 -4.02 19.55 -14.42
N VAL A 9 -3.21 18.69 -13.78
CA VAL A 9 -3.19 18.54 -12.32
C VAL A 9 -2.75 19.83 -11.62
N GLN A 10 -1.81 20.58 -12.22
CA GLN A 10 -1.39 21.88 -11.69
C GLN A 10 -2.50 22.93 -11.65
N LYS A 11 -3.55 22.81 -12.50
CA LYS A 11 -4.65 23.78 -12.55
C LYS A 11 -5.66 23.55 -11.42
N ASP A 12 -5.87 22.29 -11.03
CA ASP A 12 -6.81 21.93 -9.97
C ASP A 12 -6.37 20.64 -9.25
N LEU A 13 -5.32 20.75 -8.42
CA LEU A 13 -4.79 19.61 -7.69
C LEU A 13 -5.84 18.95 -6.79
N LEU A 14 -6.77 19.73 -6.24
CA LEU A 14 -7.75 19.23 -5.27
C LEU A 14 -8.76 18.29 -5.94
N GLN A 15 -9.25 18.64 -7.14
CA GLN A 15 -10.13 17.78 -7.92
C GLN A 15 -9.45 16.44 -8.25
N PHE A 16 -8.18 16.46 -8.64
CA PHE A 16 -7.46 15.23 -8.97
C PHE A 16 -7.11 14.41 -7.73
N LEU A 17 -6.85 15.04 -6.57
CA LEU A 17 -6.69 14.32 -5.31
C LEU A 17 -7.97 13.58 -4.91
N GLN A 18 -9.15 14.18 -5.08
CA GLN A 18 -10.43 13.51 -4.84
C GLN A 18 -10.63 12.33 -5.80
N MET A 19 -10.30 12.51 -7.09
CA MET A 19 -10.34 11.42 -8.07
C MET A 19 -9.39 10.27 -7.66
N ALA A 20 -8.20 10.63 -7.17
CA ALA A 20 -7.17 9.68 -6.79
C ALA A 20 -7.51 8.84 -5.54
N GLN A 21 -8.55 9.19 -4.79
CA GLN A 21 -9.06 8.37 -3.68
C GLN A 21 -9.76 7.09 -4.18
N SER A 22 -10.27 7.10 -5.41
CA SER A 22 -11.01 5.96 -5.98
C SER A 22 -10.30 5.31 -7.16
N GLU A 23 -9.40 6.03 -7.83
CA GLU A 23 -8.67 5.52 -8.97
C GLU A 23 -7.25 6.07 -9.05
N ASP A 24 -6.30 5.15 -9.24
CA ASP A 24 -4.89 5.43 -9.53
C ASP A 24 -4.67 6.43 -10.68
N VAL A 25 -3.86 7.47 -10.45
CA VAL A 25 -3.52 8.50 -11.46
C VAL A 25 -2.02 8.54 -11.72
N ILE A 26 -1.63 8.26 -12.97
CA ILE A 26 -0.27 8.46 -13.48
C ILE A 26 -0.15 9.88 -14.04
N LEU A 27 0.85 10.61 -13.58
CA LEU A 27 1.20 11.94 -14.07
C LEU A 27 2.13 11.81 -15.27
N ILE A 28 1.73 12.38 -16.41
CA ILE A 28 2.49 12.42 -17.66
C ILE A 28 3.06 13.83 -17.85
N TYR A 29 4.34 13.91 -18.23
CA TYR A 29 4.98 15.14 -18.68
C TYR A 29 5.84 14.83 -19.90
N ASP A 30 5.68 15.62 -20.97
CA ASP A 30 6.39 15.43 -22.24
C ASP A 30 6.26 13.98 -22.79
N GLY A 31 5.04 13.43 -22.69
CA GLY A 31 4.73 12.07 -23.16
C GLY A 31 5.28 10.93 -22.30
N LYS A 32 5.91 11.22 -21.15
CA LYS A 32 6.49 10.21 -20.25
C LYS A 32 5.83 10.22 -18.87
N PRO A 33 5.68 9.06 -18.21
CA PRO A 33 5.28 9.01 -16.82
C PRO A 33 6.36 9.61 -15.94
N VAL A 34 5.99 10.60 -15.13
CA VAL A 34 6.91 11.33 -14.23
C VAL A 34 6.54 11.21 -12.76
N GLY A 35 5.32 10.75 -12.47
CA GLY A 35 4.85 10.61 -11.10
C GLY A 35 3.54 9.87 -11.01
N TYR A 36 3.10 9.70 -9.77
CA TYR A 36 1.89 9.00 -9.42
C TYR A 36 1.18 9.78 -8.33
N LEU A 37 -0.12 9.98 -8.49
CA LEU A 37 -0.97 10.67 -7.52
C LEU A 37 -1.84 9.62 -6.82
N VAL A 38 -1.70 9.55 -5.50
CA VAL A 38 -2.49 8.68 -4.62
C VAL A 38 -3.36 9.59 -3.76
N GLY A 39 -4.67 9.33 -3.78
CA GLY A 39 -5.59 9.87 -2.79
C GLY A 39 -5.88 8.81 -1.74
N PHE A 40 -6.21 9.27 -0.53
CA PHE A 40 -6.65 8.41 0.57
C PHE A 40 -8.11 8.75 0.86
N ALA A 41 -9.00 7.76 0.89
CA ALA A 41 -10.39 7.99 1.24
C ALA A 41 -10.55 8.22 2.74
N ASP A 42 -9.72 7.54 3.54
CA ASP A 42 -9.66 7.66 4.99
C ASP A 42 -8.22 7.52 5.56
N GLU A 43 -8.13 7.47 6.89
CA GLU A 43 -6.86 7.32 7.60
C GLU A 43 -6.24 5.93 7.42
N ASP A 44 -7.08 4.89 7.29
CA ASP A 44 -6.62 3.51 7.14
C ASP A 44 -5.90 3.34 5.79
N ASP A 45 -6.45 3.92 4.71
CA ASP A 45 -5.80 3.95 3.39
C ASP A 45 -4.40 4.59 3.44
N TRP A 46 -4.26 5.67 4.21
CA TRP A 46 -2.98 6.37 4.36
C TRP A 46 -1.98 5.53 5.15
N ILE A 47 -2.42 4.89 6.23
CA ILE A 47 -1.59 3.99 7.05
C ILE A 47 -1.11 2.81 6.20
N ASP A 48 -2.01 2.19 5.43
CA ASP A 48 -1.69 1.10 4.53
C ASP A 48 -0.63 1.52 3.50
N TYR A 49 -0.80 2.69 2.90
CA TYR A 49 0.20 3.23 1.98
C TYR A 49 1.57 3.42 2.64
N LEU A 50 1.62 3.98 3.85
CA LEU A 50 2.89 4.15 4.58
C LEU A 50 3.55 2.80 4.90
N MET A 51 2.77 1.83 5.38
CA MET A 51 3.26 0.49 5.72
C MET A 51 3.78 -0.24 4.49
N LEU A 52 2.99 -0.24 3.40
CA LEU A 52 3.36 -0.86 2.13
C LEU A 52 4.58 -0.20 1.48
N ASN A 53 4.91 1.04 1.81
CA ASN A 53 6.10 1.72 1.31
C ASN A 53 7.31 1.65 2.26
N ASN A 54 7.14 1.14 3.47
CA ASN A 54 8.21 1.02 4.45
C ASN A 54 9.17 -0.15 4.11
N PRO A 55 10.48 0.10 3.86
CA PRO A 55 11.43 -0.95 3.48
C PRO A 55 11.65 -2.03 4.56
N GLU A 56 11.61 -1.64 5.84
CA GLU A 56 11.73 -2.58 6.95
C GLU A 56 10.51 -3.48 7.03
N PHE A 57 9.31 -2.93 6.85
CA PHE A 57 8.07 -3.68 6.79
C PHE A 57 8.09 -4.69 5.65
N LYS A 58 8.50 -4.28 4.44
CA LYS A 58 8.67 -5.19 3.28
C LYS A 58 9.63 -6.34 3.60
N THR A 59 10.73 -6.05 4.29
CA THR A 59 11.72 -7.05 4.70
C THR A 59 11.15 -8.04 5.70
N ARG A 60 10.43 -7.55 6.72
CA ARG A 60 9.76 -8.38 7.73
C ARG A 60 8.67 -9.25 7.10
N LEU A 61 7.84 -8.69 6.23
CA LEU A 61 6.78 -9.41 5.52
C LEU A 61 7.35 -10.55 4.68
N ARG A 62 8.40 -10.28 3.89
CA ARG A 62 9.07 -11.32 3.09
C ARG A 62 9.61 -12.46 3.96
N ARG A 63 10.21 -12.14 5.10
CA ARG A 63 10.66 -13.17 6.06
C ARG A 63 9.49 -13.96 6.62
N SER A 64 8.43 -13.28 7.08
CA SER A 64 7.24 -13.93 7.62
C SER A 64 6.56 -14.86 6.62
N LEU A 65 6.47 -14.47 5.34
CA LEU A 65 5.96 -15.31 4.27
C LEU A 65 6.84 -16.55 4.03
N GLN A 66 8.17 -16.41 4.14
CA GLN A 66 9.09 -17.55 4.04
C GLN A 66 8.90 -18.49 5.23
N ASP A 67 8.85 -17.96 6.45
CA ASP A 67 8.62 -18.73 7.67
C ASP A 67 7.29 -19.51 7.56
N ALA A 68 6.22 -18.89 7.05
CA ALA A 68 4.94 -19.55 6.83
C ALA A 68 5.00 -20.70 5.83
N ARG A 69 5.73 -20.55 4.72
CA ARG A 69 5.94 -21.62 3.74
C ARG A 69 6.74 -22.79 4.31
N GLU A 70 7.64 -22.49 5.25
CA GLU A 70 8.46 -23.48 5.94
C GLU A 70 7.75 -24.08 7.17
N GLY A 71 6.50 -23.70 7.45
CA GLY A 71 5.74 -24.16 8.62
C GLY A 71 6.22 -23.57 9.95
N LYS A 72 7.06 -22.54 9.94
CA LYS A 72 7.57 -21.82 11.12
C LYS A 72 6.59 -20.76 11.60
N THR A 73 5.31 -21.11 11.70
CA THR A 73 4.24 -20.23 12.15
C THR A 73 3.69 -20.69 13.48
N ILE A 74 3.23 -19.75 14.29
CA ILE A 74 2.51 -20.05 15.53
C ILE A 74 1.02 -19.88 15.22
N ALA A 75 0.21 -20.88 15.54
CA ALA A 75 -1.23 -20.79 15.37
C ALA A 75 -1.81 -19.71 16.31
N PHE A 76 -2.84 -19.00 15.87
CA PHE A 76 -3.51 -17.97 16.65
C PHE A 76 -4.99 -18.24 16.68
N GLU A 77 -5.51 -18.60 17.86
CA GLU A 77 -6.90 -18.99 18.05
C GLU A 77 -7.48 -18.25 19.26
N ASN A 78 -8.71 -17.75 19.15
CA ASN A 78 -9.42 -17.08 20.23
C ASN A 78 -8.61 -15.96 20.93
N GLY A 79 -7.80 -15.22 20.17
CA GLY A 79 -6.96 -14.15 20.70
C GLY A 79 -5.66 -14.60 21.37
N LYS A 80 -5.29 -15.88 21.26
CA LYS A 80 -4.10 -16.45 21.91
C LYS A 80 -3.22 -17.20 20.91
N LEU A 81 -1.91 -17.10 21.13
CA LEU A 81 -0.93 -17.93 20.45
C LEU A 81 -1.05 -19.36 20.99
N VAL A 82 -1.29 -20.32 20.11
CA VAL A 82 -1.31 -21.75 20.43
C VAL A 82 0.11 -22.26 20.20
N SER A 83 0.85 -22.44 21.30
CA SER A 83 2.17 -23.09 21.27
C SER A 83 2.02 -24.61 21.34
N GLU A 84 2.90 -25.36 20.67
CA GLU A 84 2.98 -26.84 20.68
C GLU A 84 3.24 -27.48 22.08
N SER A 85 3.07 -26.76 23.18
CA SER A 85 3.35 -27.23 24.55
C SER A 85 2.13 -27.73 25.32
N GLU A 86 0.96 -27.85 24.67
CA GLU A 86 -0.22 -28.52 25.22
C GLU A 86 -0.50 -29.80 24.40
N ASN A 87 0.31 -30.84 24.61
CA ASN A 87 -0.03 -32.24 24.28
C ASN A 87 0.72 -33.20 25.20
#